data_AF-A0A3D4HE03-F1
#
_entry.id   AF-A0A3D4HE03-F1
#
_cell.length_a   1.000
_cell.length_b   1.000
_cell.length_c   1.000
_cell.angle_alpha   90.00
_cell.angle_beta   90.00
_cell.angle_gamma   90.00
#
_symmetry.space_group_name_H-M   'P 1'
#
loop_
_entity.id
_entity.type
_entity.pdbx_description
1 polymer ?
#
loop_
_entity_poly.entity_id
_entity_poly.type
_entity_poly.pdbx_seq_one_letter_code
_entity_poly.pdbx_strand_id
1 'polypeptide(L)' 'MNDYLKLKLEVDGIYGSKTEEAVRVFQILHKDKILTPWGVTASTGIFYLTTQTEVNNIMCPDLNLQIPSNLINFTASMIN' A
#
# COMPACT_ATOMS: atom_id res chain seq x y z
N MET A 1 -2.98 -4.33 9.47
CA MET A 1 -4.06 -3.77 8.63
C MET A 1 -5.44 -3.93 9.26
N ASN A 2 -5.85 -5.15 9.63
CA ASN A 2 -7.16 -5.47 10.22
C ASN A 2 -7.54 -4.52 11.37
N ASP A 3 -6.68 -4.42 12.39
CA ASP A 3 -6.92 -3.59 13.57
C ASP A 3 -6.88 -2.07 13.30
N TYR A 4 -6.04 -1.67 12.35
CA TYR A 4 -5.88 -0.27 11.95
C TYR A 4 -7.16 0.24 11.28
N LEU A 5 -7.70 -0.53 10.35
CA LEU A 5 -8.93 -0.22 9.63
C LEU A 5 -10.20 -0.65 10.38
N LYS A 6 -10.08 -1.21 11.59
CA LYS A 6 -11.20 -1.76 12.39
C LYS A 6 -12.03 -2.80 11.62
N LEU A 7 -11.34 -3.60 10.82
CA LEU A 7 -11.94 -4.72 10.08
C LEU A 7 -11.98 -5.98 10.96
N LYS A 8 -12.78 -6.96 10.53
CA LYS A 8 -12.91 -8.28 11.17
C LYS A 8 -12.60 -9.39 10.17
N LEU A 9 -11.53 -9.22 9.41
CA LEU A 9 -11.06 -10.24 8.47
C LEU A 9 -10.44 -11.41 9.23
N GLU A 10 -10.64 -12.61 8.70
CA GLU A 10 -9.93 -13.80 9.14
C GLU A 10 -8.45 -13.68 8.78
N VAL A 11 -7.58 -14.18 9.66
CA VAL A 11 -6.12 -14.21 9.44
C VAL A 11 -5.73 -15.63 9.07
N ASP A 12 -5.88 -15.96 7.79
CA ASP A 12 -5.67 -17.29 7.22
C ASP A 12 -4.32 -17.44 6.48
N GLY A 13 -3.56 -16.35 6.37
CA GLY A 13 -2.30 -16.31 5.62
C GLY A 13 -2.48 -16.17 4.10
N ILE A 14 -3.71 -15.98 3.61
CA ILE A 14 -4.03 -15.85 2.19
C ILE A 14 -4.26 -14.38 1.84
N TYR A 15 -3.58 -13.92 0.79
CA TYR A 15 -3.88 -12.62 0.19
C TYR A 15 -5.10 -12.75 -0.75
N GLY A 16 -6.29 -12.84 -0.16
CA GLY A 16 -7.57 -12.94 -0.88
C GLY A 16 -8.20 -11.58 -1.19
N SER A 17 -9.38 -11.60 -1.83
CA SER A 17 -10.11 -10.40 -2.25
C SER A 17 -10.37 -9.41 -1.11
N LYS A 18 -10.74 -9.90 0.08
CA LYS A 18 -10.98 -9.03 1.24
C LYS A 18 -9.70 -8.34 1.74
N THR A 19 -8.56 -9.03 1.69
CA THR A 19 -7.25 -8.47 2.06
C THR A 19 -6.82 -7.43 1.03
N GLU A 20 -7.04 -7.73 -0.26
CA GLU A 20 -6.76 -6.83 -1.38
C GLU A 20 -7.59 -5.55 -1.30
N GLU A 21 -8.89 -5.66 -1.01
CA GLU A 21 -9.79 -4.52 -0.77
C GLU A 21 -9.32 -3.68 0.43
N ALA A 22 -8.93 -4.31 1.54
CA ALA A 22 -8.39 -3.60 2.70
C ALA A 22 -7.10 -2.82 2.34
N VAL A 23 -6.23 -3.39 1.50
CA VAL A 23 -5.06 -2.69 0.99
C VAL A 23 -5.46 -1.51 0.10
N ARG A 24 -6.47 -1.66 -0.78
CA ARG A 24 -6.97 -0.54 -1.60
C ARG A 24 -7.47 0.62 -0.74
N VAL A 25 -8.26 0.33 0.29
CA VAL A 25 -8.76 1.36 1.23
C VAL A 25 -7.59 2.05 1.93
N PHE A 26 -6.61 1.29 2.41
CA PHE A 26 -5.41 1.83 3.05
C PHE A 26 -4.61 2.75 2.11
N GLN A 27 -4.41 2.33 0.87
CA GLN A 27 -3.72 3.11 -0.16
C GLN A 27 -4.42 4.46 -0.43
N ILE A 28 -5.75 4.48 -0.45
CA ILE A 28 -6.53 5.72 -0.65
C ILE A 28 -6.37 6.66 0.55
N LEU A 29 -6.42 6.13 1.77
CA LEU A 29 -6.27 6.93 3.00
C LEU A 29 -4.87 7.56 3.12
N HIS A 30 -3.85 6.90 2.56
CA HIS A 30 -2.45 7.34 2.60
C HIS A 30 -1.90 7.70 1.22
N LYS A 31 -2.77 8.20 0.33
CA LYS A 31 -2.46 8.43 -1.09
C LYS A 31 -1.16 9.23 -1.31
N ASP A 32 -0.89 10.24 -0.47
CA ASP A 32 0.23 11.17 -0.68
C ASP A 32 1.58 10.49 -0.50
N LYS A 33 1.64 9.45 0.34
CA LYS A 33 2.84 8.67 0.60
C LYS A 33 2.89 7.37 -0.20
N ILE A 34 1.73 6.85 -0.60
CA ILE A 34 1.66 5.54 -1.25
C ILE A 34 1.48 5.66 -2.76
N LEU A 35 0.53 6.45 -3.25
CA LEU A 35 0.13 6.50 -4.67
C LEU A 35 0.83 7.64 -5.43
N THR A 36 0.90 8.83 -4.83
CA THR A 36 1.54 10.01 -5.42
C THR A 36 2.99 9.76 -5.87
N PRO A 37 3.85 9.03 -5.11
CA PRO A 37 5.21 8.74 -5.56
C PRO A 37 5.30 7.93 -6.86
N TRP A 38 4.26 7.15 -7.20
CA TRP A 38 4.19 6.40 -8.46
C TRP A 38 3.48 7.16 -9.58
N GLY A 39 2.95 8.35 -9.30
CA GLY A 39 2.16 9.13 -10.25
C GLY A 39 0.79 8.51 -10.58
N VAL A 40 0.24 7.66 -9.69
CA VAL A 40 -1.07 7.03 -9.89
C VAL A 40 -2.11 7.61 -8.94
N THR A 41 -3.37 7.64 -9.37
CA THR A 41 -4.50 8.14 -8.57
C THR A 41 -5.44 7.03 -8.10
N ALA A 42 -5.47 5.91 -8.83
CA ALA A 42 -6.22 4.73 -8.44
C ALA A 42 -5.42 3.85 -7.49
N SER A 43 -6.09 3.26 -6.50
CA SER A 43 -5.49 2.21 -5.68
C SER A 43 -5.17 0.99 -6.55
N THR A 44 -4.12 0.24 -6.19
CA THR A 44 -3.66 -0.93 -6.94
C THR A 44 -4.05 -2.23 -6.25
N GLY A 45 -4.27 -2.21 -4.93
CA GLY A 45 -4.45 -3.42 -4.14
C GLY A 45 -3.14 -4.21 -3.95
N ILE A 46 -1.99 -3.64 -4.30
CA ILE A 46 -0.67 -4.29 -4.20
C ILE A 46 0.04 -3.85 -2.91
N PHE A 47 0.42 -4.83 -2.08
CA PHE A 47 1.25 -4.60 -0.90
C PHE A 47 2.74 -4.64 -1.26
N TYR A 48 3.26 -3.54 -1.79
CA TYR A 48 4.66 -3.44 -2.23
C TYR A 48 5.23 -2.04 -2.00
N LEU A 49 6.55 -1.97 -1.76
CA LEU A 49 7.38 -0.78 -1.52
C LEU A 49 6.68 0.31 -0.72
N THR A 50 6.07 1.31 -1.36
CA THR A 50 5.46 2.45 -0.65
C THR A 50 4.32 2.04 0.28
N THR A 51 3.49 1.06 -0.11
CA THR A 51 2.46 0.51 0.78
C THR A 51 3.09 -0.14 2.02
N GLN A 52 4.13 -0.94 1.82
CA GLN A 52 4.83 -1.63 2.91
C GLN A 52 5.58 -0.65 3.81
N THR A 53 6.28 0.32 3.23
CA THR A 53 7.01 1.37 3.97
C THR A 53 6.07 2.16 4.86
N GLU A 54 4.91 2.59 4.35
CA GLU A 54 3.96 3.34 5.17
C GLU A 54 3.37 2.49 6.29
N VAL A 55 3.02 1.21 6.02
CA VAL A 55 2.57 0.31 7.10
C VAL A 55 3.67 0.13 8.15
N ASN A 56 4.92 -0.08 7.74
CA ASN A 56 6.04 -0.23 8.68
C ASN A 56 6.23 1.03 9.53
N ASN A 57 6.12 2.23 8.95
CA ASN A 57 6.23 3.48 9.69
C ASN A 57 5.06 3.71 10.65
N ILE A 58 3.85 3.27 10.31
CA ILE A 58 2.69 3.38 11.21
C ILE A 58 2.80 2.38 12.37
N MET A 59 3.21 1.15 12.08
CA MET A 59 3.27 0.07 13.08
C MET A 59 4.54 0.12 13.93
N CYS A 60 5.65 0.61 13.37
CA CYS A 60 6.95 0.74 14.01
C CYS A 60 7.52 2.15 13.74
N PRO A 61 7.02 3.20 14.40
CA PRO A 61 7.40 4.59 14.12
C PRO A 61 8.90 4.89 14.23
N ASP A 62 9.61 4.20 15.12
CA ASP A 62 11.05 4.36 15.33
C ASP A 62 11.89 4.03 14.09
N LEU A 63 11.36 3.23 13.15
CA LEU A 63 12.04 2.95 11.88
C LEU A 63 12.22 4.22 11.03
N ASN A 64 11.24 5.13 11.07
CA ASN A 64 11.22 6.40 10.35
C ASN A 64 11.75 6.29 8.90
N LEU A 65 11.26 5.29 8.17
CA LEU A 65 11.73 4.98 6.82
C LEU A 65 11.33 6.09 5.86
N GLN A 66 12.25 6.50 5.00
CA GLN A 66 11.93 7.42 3.91
C GLN A 66 11.06 6.71 2.87
N ILE A 67 10.02 7.39 2.39
CA ILE A 67 9.22 6.91 1.26
C ILE A 67 10.12 6.85 0.02
N PRO A 68 10.26 5.68 -0.65
CA PRO A 68 11.08 5.57 -1.85
C PRO A 68 10.59 6.50 -2.98
N SER A 69 11.51 7.19 -3.64
CA SER A 69 11.20 8.19 -4.68
C SER A 69 11.79 7.87 -6.06
N ASN A 70 12.78 6.98 -6.14
CA ASN A 70 13.38 6.49 -7.38
C ASN A 70 12.59 5.29 -7.96
N LEU A 71 11.28 5.48 -8.10
CA LEU A 71 10.36 4.44 -8.52
C LEU A 71 10.33 4.35 -10.06
N ILE A 72 10.33 3.13 -10.60
CA ILE A 72 10.03 2.93 -12.02
C ILE A 72 8.53 3.22 -12.16
N ASN A 73 8.19 4.32 -12.84
CA ASN A 73 6.79 4.65 -13.10
C ASN A 73 6.11 3.47 -13.79
N PHE A 74 4.96 3.07 -13.27
CA PHE A 74 4.11 2.06 -13.90
C PHE A 74 3.40 2.72 -15.10
N THR A 75 4.16 3.11 -16.13
CA THR A 75 3.56 3.56 -17.39
C THR A 75 3.14 2.32 -18.17
N ALA A 76 1.96 2.36 -18.77
CA ALA A 76 1.39 1.31 -19.63
C ALA A 76 2.27 0.95 -20.85
N SER A 77 3.45 1.55 -20.99
CA SER A 77 4.41 1.33 -22.08
C SER A 77 5.26 0.06 -21.94
N MET A 78 5.16 -0.68 -20.82
CA MET A 78 5.83 -1.98 -20.66
C MET A 78 4.93 -3.18 -21.04
N ILE A 79 3.76 -2.91 -21.60
CA ILE A 79 2.92 -3.91 -22.29
C ILE A 79 3.00 -3.58 -23.78
N ASN A 80 4.05 -4.05 -24.44
CA ASN A 80 4.14 -4.15 -25.90
C ASN A 80 4.54 -5.58 -26.25
#